data_AF-A0A6P5FQ28-F1
#
_entry.id   AF-A0A6P5FQ28-F1
#
_cell.length_a   1.000
_cell.length_b   1.000
_cell.length_c   1.000
_cell.angle_alpha   90.00
_cell.angle_beta   90.00
_cell.angle_gamma   90.00
#
_symmetry.space_group_name_H-M   'P 1'
#
loop_
_entity.id
_entity.type
_entity.pdbx_description
1 polymer ?
#
loop_
_entity_poly.entity_id
_entity_poly.type
_entity_poly.pdbx_seq_one_letter_code
_entity_poly.pdbx_strand_id
1 'polypeptide(L)'
;MEDLFIGFAETQLKAVDIIGLGSGPELDKKLKYASDVCTGVIFGKELVNAPANVLTPGVLAEEASKVASSYSDVFTANILDVEQCKELKMGSYLGVAAASANPPRFIHLCYKPPGGDVKRKLAIVGKGLTFDSGGYNIKTGPGCSIELMKFDMGGAAATFGAAKAIGQIKPPGVEVHFVVAACENMISGTGMRLGDIVIASNGKTIEM
;
A
#
# COMPACT_ATOMS: atom_id res chain seq x y z
N MET A 1 -39.36 -6.56 0.11
CA MET A 1 -39.01 -5.97 -1.20
C MET A 1 -37.83 -6.78 -1.70
N GLU A 2 -38.13 -8.05 -1.94
CA GLU A 2 -37.21 -9.06 -2.46
C GLU A 2 -37.37 -9.09 -3.99
N ASP A 3 -36.30 -9.50 -4.67
CA ASP A 3 -36.26 -9.91 -6.08
C ASP A 3 -36.35 -8.82 -7.16
N LEU A 4 -35.29 -8.01 -7.25
CA LEU A 4 -34.95 -7.29 -8.48
C LEU A 4 -33.49 -7.53 -8.90
N PHE A 5 -33.03 -8.78 -8.92
CA PHE A 5 -31.78 -9.13 -9.61
C PHE A 5 -32.00 -10.33 -10.53
N ILE A 6 -31.76 -10.06 -11.82
CA ILE A 6 -31.81 -10.96 -12.95
C ILE A 6 -30.89 -12.15 -12.66
N GLY A 7 -31.46 -13.37 -12.67
CA GLY A 7 -30.71 -14.61 -12.55
C GLY A 7 -29.78 -14.81 -13.73
N PHE A 8 -28.53 -14.39 -13.60
CA PHE A 8 -27.45 -14.91 -14.43
C PHE A 8 -27.15 -16.33 -13.94
N ALA A 9 -27.22 -17.31 -14.84
CA ALA A 9 -26.71 -18.65 -14.55
C ALA A 9 -25.23 -18.51 -14.17
N GLU A 10 -24.87 -18.90 -12.93
CA GLU A 10 -23.48 -18.97 -12.51
C GLU A 10 -22.73 -19.89 -13.48
N THR A 11 -21.87 -19.29 -14.30
CA THR A 11 -21.06 -20.05 -15.25
C THR A 11 -19.97 -20.75 -14.44
N GLN A 12 -20.16 -22.04 -14.13
CA GLN A 12 -19.16 -22.83 -13.42
C GLN A 12 -18.08 -23.31 -14.39
N LEU A 13 -16.85 -22.88 -14.15
CA LEU A 13 -15.67 -23.36 -14.84
C LEU A 13 -15.46 -24.86 -14.51
N LYS A 14 -15.64 -25.74 -15.50
CA LYS A 14 -15.56 -27.20 -15.29
C LYS A 14 -14.13 -27.74 -15.29
N ALA A 15 -13.27 -27.20 -16.14
CA ALA A 15 -11.87 -27.61 -16.27
C ALA A 15 -11.06 -26.48 -16.90
N VAL A 16 -9.75 -26.48 -16.61
CA VAL A 16 -8.75 -25.63 -17.27
C VAL A 16 -7.59 -26.54 -17.66
N ASP A 17 -7.37 -26.68 -18.96
CA ASP A 17 -6.21 -27.39 -19.50
C ASP A 17 -5.10 -26.40 -19.85
N ILE A 18 -3.92 -26.60 -19.26
CA ILE A 18 -2.76 -25.73 -19.47
C ILE A 18 -1.77 -26.44 -20.38
N ILE A 19 -1.65 -25.95 -21.62
CA ILE A 19 -0.83 -26.57 -22.66
C ILE A 19 0.51 -25.85 -22.78
N GLY A 20 1.61 -26.61 -22.91
CA GLY A 20 2.94 -26.06 -23.24
C GLY A 20 3.75 -25.54 -22.04
N LEU A 21 3.32 -25.79 -20.80
CA LEU A 21 4.03 -25.37 -19.57
C LEU A 21 4.60 -26.53 -18.74
N GLY A 22 4.63 -27.73 -19.32
CA GLY A 22 5.05 -28.97 -18.65
C GLY A 22 3.86 -29.72 -18.02
N SER A 23 4.16 -30.70 -17.18
CA SER A 23 3.16 -31.51 -16.47
C SER A 23 3.69 -31.96 -15.09
N GLY A 24 2.78 -32.42 -14.22
CA GLY A 24 3.13 -32.97 -12.92
C GLY A 24 3.65 -31.93 -11.90
N PRO A 25 4.48 -32.34 -10.92
CA PRO A 25 4.83 -31.51 -9.76
C PRO A 25 5.53 -30.18 -10.08
N GLU A 26 6.20 -30.08 -11.22
CA GLU A 26 6.83 -28.82 -11.64
C GLU A 26 5.78 -27.79 -12.07
N LEU A 27 4.75 -28.23 -12.81
CA LEU A 27 3.63 -27.37 -13.17
C LEU A 27 2.89 -26.90 -11.92
N ASP A 28 2.64 -27.79 -10.96
CA ASP A 28 1.97 -27.46 -9.70
C ASP A 28 2.71 -26.37 -8.91
N LYS A 29 4.06 -26.45 -8.86
CA LYS A 29 4.89 -25.41 -8.23
C LYS A 29 4.78 -24.06 -8.94
N LYS A 30 4.81 -24.04 -10.28
CA LYS A 30 4.65 -22.82 -11.09
C LYS A 30 3.27 -22.21 -10.90
N LEU A 31 2.23 -23.04 -10.88
CA LEU A 31 0.85 -22.60 -10.64
C LEU A 31 0.66 -22.06 -9.22
N LYS A 32 1.26 -22.71 -8.22
CA LYS A 32 1.24 -22.18 -6.86
C LYS A 32 1.91 -20.82 -6.79
N TYR A 33 3.12 -20.68 -7.35
CA TYR A 33 3.83 -19.41 -7.37
C TYR A 33 3.01 -18.32 -8.08
N ALA A 34 2.44 -18.63 -9.25
CA ALA A 34 1.59 -17.69 -9.98
C ALA A 34 0.34 -17.30 -9.18
N SER A 35 -0.30 -18.26 -8.51
CA SER A 35 -1.44 -18.02 -7.62
C SER A 35 -1.05 -17.07 -6.49
N ASP A 36 0.04 -17.35 -5.79
CA ASP A 36 0.53 -16.53 -4.67
C ASP A 36 0.77 -15.07 -5.12
N VAL A 37 1.41 -14.88 -6.29
CA VAL A 37 1.61 -13.55 -6.90
C VAL A 37 0.28 -12.89 -7.26
N CYS A 38 -0.64 -13.62 -7.91
CA CYS A 38 -1.96 -13.11 -8.27
C CYS A 38 -2.76 -12.65 -7.04
N THR A 39 -2.67 -13.34 -5.91
CA THR A 39 -3.35 -12.88 -4.68
C THR A 39 -2.83 -11.53 -4.18
N GLY A 40 -1.54 -11.26 -4.37
CA GLY A 40 -0.92 -9.96 -4.08
C GLY A 40 -1.38 -8.88 -5.04
N VAL A 41 -1.48 -9.19 -6.33
CA VAL A 41 -2.00 -8.26 -7.36
C VAL A 41 -3.46 -7.91 -7.11
N ILE A 42 -4.30 -8.92 -6.81
CA ILE A 42 -5.72 -8.73 -6.49
C ILE A 42 -5.86 -7.83 -5.26
N PHE A 43 -5.07 -8.08 -4.21
CA PHE A 43 -5.08 -7.24 -3.02
C PHE A 43 -4.69 -5.78 -3.33
N GLY A 44 -3.62 -5.57 -4.10
CA GLY A 44 -3.25 -4.22 -4.55
C GLY A 44 -4.38 -3.53 -5.35
N LYS A 45 -5.06 -4.28 -6.22
CA LYS A 45 -6.22 -3.79 -6.98
C LYS A 45 -7.40 -3.44 -6.06
N GLU A 46 -7.68 -4.24 -5.04
CA GLU A 46 -8.73 -3.95 -4.05
C GLU A 46 -8.44 -2.64 -3.31
N LEU A 47 -7.20 -2.43 -2.87
CA LEU A 47 -6.80 -1.18 -2.22
C LEU A 47 -6.95 0.02 -3.16
N VAL A 48 -6.44 -0.05 -4.38
CA VAL A 48 -6.55 1.07 -5.36
C VAL A 48 -8.01 1.39 -5.73
N ASN A 49 -8.87 0.37 -5.79
CA ASN A 49 -10.27 0.55 -6.16
C ASN A 49 -11.11 1.11 -5.03
N ALA A 50 -10.72 0.87 -3.76
CA ALA A 50 -11.43 1.38 -2.60
C ALA A 50 -11.50 2.91 -2.63
N PRO A 51 -12.69 3.51 -2.40
CA PRO A 51 -12.81 4.95 -2.39
C PRO A 51 -12.12 5.55 -1.15
N ALA A 52 -11.66 6.81 -1.25
CA ALA A 52 -10.87 7.46 -0.22
C ALA A 52 -11.59 7.61 1.14
N ASN A 53 -12.93 7.69 1.15
CA ASN A 53 -13.71 7.71 2.39
C ASN A 53 -13.73 6.36 3.12
N VAL A 54 -13.36 5.27 2.45
CA VAL A 54 -13.24 3.92 3.03
C VAL A 54 -11.79 3.60 3.35
N LEU A 55 -10.86 3.85 2.41
CA LEU A 55 -9.44 3.56 2.58
C LEU A 55 -8.67 4.80 3.03
N THR A 56 -8.85 5.21 4.28
CA THR A 56 -8.08 6.31 4.90
C THR A 56 -6.65 5.85 5.27
N PRO A 57 -5.72 6.74 5.67
CA PRO A 57 -4.38 6.33 6.10
C PRO A 57 -4.38 5.34 7.27
N GLY A 58 -5.36 5.45 8.18
CA GLY A 58 -5.56 4.52 9.28
C GLY A 58 -5.96 3.12 8.77
N VAL A 59 -6.97 3.05 7.90
CA VAL A 59 -7.42 1.77 7.31
C VAL A 59 -6.32 1.14 6.46
N LEU A 60 -5.56 1.93 5.70
CA LEU A 60 -4.40 1.42 4.94
C LEU A 60 -3.34 0.79 5.87
N ALA A 61 -3.10 1.37 7.06
CA ALA A 61 -2.20 0.80 8.06
C ALA A 61 -2.77 -0.48 8.71
N GLU A 62 -4.08 -0.56 8.91
CA GLU A 62 -4.76 -1.77 9.36
C GLU A 62 -4.63 -2.90 8.33
N GLU A 63 -4.84 -2.62 7.05
CA GLU A 63 -4.65 -3.60 5.97
C GLU A 63 -3.20 -4.12 5.92
N ALA A 64 -2.21 -3.25 6.07
CA ALA A 64 -0.81 -3.66 6.19
C ALA A 64 -0.56 -4.54 7.43
N SER A 65 -1.19 -4.21 8.56
CA SER A 65 -1.08 -4.98 9.79
C SER A 65 -1.74 -6.36 9.66
N LYS A 66 -2.85 -6.48 8.94
CA LYS A 66 -3.50 -7.76 8.60
C LYS A 66 -2.59 -8.66 7.76
N VAL A 67 -1.86 -8.09 6.79
CA VAL A 67 -0.85 -8.83 6.01
C VAL A 67 0.23 -9.37 6.95
N ALA A 68 0.82 -8.54 7.81
CA ALA A 68 1.85 -9.00 8.74
C ALA A 68 1.33 -10.07 9.71
N SER A 69 0.11 -9.92 10.22
CA SER A 69 -0.52 -10.87 11.15
C SER A 69 -0.81 -12.22 10.50
N SER A 70 -1.19 -12.22 9.22
CA SER A 70 -1.47 -13.44 8.43
C SER A 70 -0.21 -14.26 8.15
N TYR A 71 0.97 -13.63 8.21
CA TYR A 71 2.28 -14.25 7.96
C TYR A 71 3.26 -13.96 9.11
N SER A 72 2.76 -14.01 10.35
CA SER A 72 3.49 -13.58 11.56
C SER A 72 4.74 -14.41 11.87
N ASP A 73 4.90 -15.57 11.23
CA ASP A 73 6.12 -16.37 11.32
C ASP A 73 7.32 -15.77 10.56
N VAL A 74 7.06 -14.86 9.61
CA VAL A 74 8.09 -14.22 8.77
C VAL A 74 7.96 -12.70 8.69
N PHE A 75 6.84 -12.12 9.14
CA PHE A 75 6.60 -10.68 9.10
C PHE A 75 6.47 -10.05 10.48
N THR A 76 6.94 -8.81 10.56
CA THR A 76 6.64 -7.87 11.65
C THR A 76 6.09 -6.58 11.07
N ALA A 77 5.26 -5.87 11.84
CA ALA A 77 4.74 -4.55 11.50
C ALA A 77 5.13 -3.54 12.57
N ASN A 78 5.62 -2.38 12.16
CA ASN A 78 5.82 -1.22 13.00
C ASN A 78 5.08 -0.05 12.36
N ILE A 79 4.05 0.46 13.04
CA ILE A 79 3.21 1.55 12.56
C ILE A 79 3.44 2.75 13.45
N LEU A 80 3.98 3.83 12.89
CA LEU A 80 4.22 5.06 13.63
C LEU A 80 3.03 6.00 13.50
N ASP A 81 2.67 6.61 14.62
CA ASP A 81 1.69 7.68 14.69
C ASP A 81 2.34 9.06 14.43
N VAL A 82 1.55 10.11 14.59
CA VAL A 82 1.95 11.49 14.35
C VAL A 82 3.09 11.93 15.28
N GLU A 83 3.01 11.58 16.57
CA GLU A 83 3.98 12.02 17.57
C GLU A 83 5.33 11.32 17.34
N GLN A 84 5.30 10.02 17.07
CA GLN A 84 6.51 9.27 16.70
C GLN A 84 7.15 9.80 15.41
N CYS A 85 6.35 10.21 14.42
CA CYS A 85 6.87 10.85 13.21
C CYS A 85 7.49 12.23 13.49
N LYS A 86 6.96 13.00 14.45
CA LYS A 86 7.53 14.27 14.90
C LYS A 86 8.87 14.07 15.60
N GLU A 87 8.97 13.05 16.47
CA GLU A 87 10.23 12.68 17.14
C GLU A 87 11.32 12.33 16.12
N LEU A 88 10.96 11.67 15.02
CA LEU A 88 11.84 11.37 13.89
C LEU A 88 12.04 12.54 12.92
N LYS A 89 11.54 13.74 13.26
CA LYS A 89 11.69 14.99 12.50
C LYS A 89 11.19 14.89 11.06
N MET A 90 10.15 14.11 10.79
CA MET A 90 9.60 13.90 9.43
C MET A 90 8.78 15.09 8.91
N GLY A 91 9.29 16.32 9.03
CA GLY A 91 8.54 17.55 8.78
C GLY A 91 8.03 17.70 7.35
N SER A 92 8.75 17.20 6.35
CA SER A 92 8.26 17.19 4.95
C SER A 92 7.04 16.28 4.76
N TYR A 93 6.99 15.13 5.43
CA TYR A 93 5.84 14.22 5.39
C TYR A 93 4.67 14.78 6.20
N LEU A 94 4.94 15.27 7.41
CA LEU A 94 3.94 15.83 8.29
C LEU A 94 3.31 17.12 7.73
N GLY A 95 4.07 17.91 6.97
CA GLY A 95 3.56 19.09 6.26
C GLY A 95 2.45 18.75 5.27
N VAL A 96 2.63 17.69 4.48
CA VAL A 96 1.60 17.20 3.53
C VAL A 96 0.34 16.75 4.27
N ALA A 97 0.50 16.03 5.39
CA ALA A 97 -0.60 15.46 6.15
C ALA A 97 -1.40 16.48 6.97
N ALA A 98 -0.86 17.68 7.21
CA ALA A 98 -1.37 18.64 8.19
C ALA A 98 -2.80 19.12 7.93
N ALA A 99 -3.27 19.03 6.69
CA ALA A 99 -4.61 19.47 6.29
C ALA A 99 -5.70 18.41 6.53
N SER A 100 -5.35 17.14 6.72
CA SER A 100 -6.33 16.07 6.83
C SER A 100 -6.85 15.90 8.26
N ALA A 101 -8.15 15.61 8.37
CA ALA A 101 -8.78 15.15 9.61
C ALA A 101 -8.43 13.68 9.93
N ASN A 102 -8.01 12.90 8.93
CA ASN A 102 -7.52 11.54 9.11
C ASN A 102 -6.01 11.60 9.46
N PRO A 103 -5.59 11.19 10.67
CA PRO A 103 -4.20 11.29 11.06
C PRO A 103 -3.28 10.42 10.18
N PRO A 104 -2.06 10.90 9.83
CA PRO A 104 -1.11 10.11 9.05
C PRO A 104 -0.64 8.86 9.79
N ARG A 105 -0.18 7.86 9.03
CA ARG A 105 0.44 6.62 9.53
C ARG A 105 1.70 6.30 8.73
N PHE A 106 2.82 6.16 9.40
CA PHE A 106 4.04 5.66 8.76
C PHE A 106 4.13 4.16 8.99
N ILE A 107 4.06 3.39 7.90
CA ILE A 107 3.92 1.93 7.92
C ILE A 107 5.26 1.32 7.54
N HIS A 108 5.77 0.44 8.39
CA HIS A 108 6.95 -0.38 8.10
C HIS A 108 6.65 -1.85 8.35
N LEU A 109 6.55 -2.65 7.28
CA LEU A 109 6.56 -4.10 7.38
C LEU A 109 7.97 -4.63 7.13
N CYS A 110 8.38 -5.64 7.90
CA CYS A 110 9.68 -6.28 7.73
C CYS A 110 9.50 -7.79 7.56
N TYR A 111 9.90 -8.30 6.39
CA TYR A 111 10.01 -9.73 6.09
C TYR A 111 11.41 -10.23 6.46
N LYS A 112 11.49 -11.34 7.18
CA LYS A 112 12.71 -12.12 7.36
C LYS A 112 12.50 -13.55 6.88
N PRO A 113 13.49 -14.16 6.22
CA PRO A 113 13.33 -15.48 5.67
C PRO A 113 13.28 -16.53 6.80
N PRO A 114 12.57 -17.66 6.59
CA PRO A 114 12.64 -18.79 7.51
C PRO A 114 14.09 -19.19 7.77
N GLY A 115 14.42 -19.46 9.04
CA GLY A 115 15.80 -19.76 9.48
C GLY A 115 16.71 -18.53 9.64
N GLY A 116 16.30 -17.34 9.17
CA GLY A 116 16.99 -16.08 9.44
C GLY A 116 18.26 -15.82 8.61
N ASP A 117 18.63 -16.71 7.69
CA ASP A 117 19.80 -16.53 6.82
C ASP A 117 19.56 -15.41 5.80
N VAL A 118 20.21 -14.26 5.99
CA VAL A 118 20.06 -13.08 5.14
C VAL A 118 21.36 -12.80 4.38
N LYS A 119 21.29 -12.83 3.05
CA LYS A 119 22.41 -12.48 2.14
C LYS A 119 22.23 -11.10 1.51
N ARG A 120 21.00 -10.60 1.45
CA ARG A 120 20.66 -9.30 0.86
C ARG A 120 19.53 -8.65 1.65
N LYS A 121 19.63 -7.32 1.81
CA LYS A 121 18.53 -6.48 2.33
C LYS A 121 17.98 -5.61 1.22
N LEU A 122 16.66 -5.49 1.16
CA LEU A 122 15.94 -4.66 0.19
C LEU A 122 14.95 -3.76 0.93
N ALA A 123 14.79 -2.53 0.44
CA ALA A 123 13.69 -1.66 0.83
C ALA A 123 12.81 -1.37 -0.39
N ILE A 124 11.51 -1.60 -0.26
CA ILE A 124 10.47 -1.25 -1.22
C ILE A 124 9.65 -0.13 -0.60
N VAL A 125 9.68 1.05 -1.22
CA VAL A 125 9.02 2.26 -0.72
C VAL A 125 7.86 2.63 -1.63
N GLY A 126 6.64 2.67 -1.08
CA GLY A 126 5.43 3.00 -1.81
C GLY A 126 4.86 4.36 -1.41
N LYS A 127 4.51 5.20 -2.39
CA LYS A 127 3.72 6.42 -2.15
C LYS A 127 2.34 6.05 -1.59
N GLY A 128 1.93 6.70 -0.49
CA GLY A 128 0.71 6.38 0.25
C GLY A 128 -0.27 7.53 0.42
N LEU A 129 -0.51 8.34 -0.63
CA LEU A 129 -1.57 9.35 -0.57
C LEU A 129 -2.93 8.70 -0.80
N THR A 130 -3.72 8.49 0.25
CA THR A 130 -5.04 7.85 0.12
C THR A 130 -6.05 8.75 -0.59
N PHE A 131 -5.80 10.06 -0.60
CA PHE A 131 -6.40 11.00 -1.52
C PHE A 131 -5.46 12.19 -1.76
N ASP A 132 -5.45 12.68 -2.99
CA ASP A 132 -4.70 13.88 -3.38
C ASP A 132 -5.63 14.92 -4.01
N SER A 133 -6.05 15.91 -3.20
CA SER A 133 -6.80 17.07 -3.71
C SER A 133 -5.91 18.07 -4.46
N GLY A 134 -4.58 17.97 -4.29
CA GLY A 134 -3.60 18.99 -4.66
C GLY A 134 -3.25 19.97 -3.54
N GLY A 135 -3.99 19.96 -2.42
CA GLY A 135 -3.84 20.96 -1.36
C GLY A 135 -4.28 22.34 -1.86
N TYR A 136 -3.67 23.43 -1.38
CA TYR A 136 -4.00 24.77 -1.86
C TYR A 136 -3.79 24.94 -3.38
N ASN A 137 -2.88 24.17 -3.98
CA ASN A 137 -2.81 23.97 -5.42
C ASN A 137 -3.85 22.95 -5.88
N ILE A 138 -5.11 23.27 -5.63
CA ILE A 138 -6.23 22.38 -5.88
C ILE A 138 -6.25 21.95 -7.35
N LYS A 139 -6.48 20.65 -7.57
CA LYS A 139 -6.60 20.07 -8.91
C LYS A 139 -7.89 20.54 -9.58
N THR A 140 -7.83 21.67 -10.27
CA THR A 140 -8.96 22.29 -10.99
C THR A 140 -8.71 22.48 -12.48
N GLY A 141 -7.49 22.21 -12.96
CA GLY A 141 -7.12 22.36 -14.36
C GLY A 141 -7.73 21.27 -15.27
N PRO A 142 -7.80 21.52 -16.60
CA PRO A 142 -8.19 20.50 -17.56
C PRO A 142 -7.32 19.23 -17.44
N GLY A 143 -7.95 18.06 -17.36
CA GLY A 143 -7.24 16.77 -17.26
C GLY A 143 -6.60 16.46 -15.91
N CYS A 144 -6.94 17.22 -14.85
CA CYS A 144 -6.37 16.99 -13.53
C CYS A 144 -6.92 15.75 -12.79
N SER A 145 -8.06 15.20 -13.25
CA SER A 145 -8.67 13.95 -12.78
C SER A 145 -8.74 13.79 -11.25
N ILE A 146 -9.16 14.85 -10.54
CA ILE A 146 -9.25 14.85 -9.07
C ILE A 146 -10.15 13.71 -8.55
N GLU A 147 -11.18 13.34 -9.29
CA GLU A 147 -12.10 12.23 -8.99
C GLU A 147 -11.43 10.85 -8.96
N LEU A 148 -10.28 10.70 -9.65
CA LEU A 148 -9.52 9.46 -9.68
C LEU A 148 -8.47 9.37 -8.57
N MET A 149 -8.17 10.47 -7.87
CA MET A 149 -7.02 10.60 -6.95
C MET A 149 -7.06 9.68 -5.71
N LYS A 150 -8.09 8.86 -5.55
CA LYS A 150 -8.04 7.68 -4.65
C LYS A 150 -6.91 6.70 -5.01
N PHE A 151 -6.50 6.65 -6.28
CA PHE A 151 -5.43 5.78 -6.76
C PHE A 151 -4.01 6.29 -6.43
N ASP A 152 -3.87 7.47 -5.81
CA ASP A 152 -2.56 8.10 -5.58
C ASP A 152 -1.74 7.39 -4.47
N MET A 153 -2.32 6.35 -3.88
CA MET A 153 -1.69 5.35 -3.03
C MET A 153 -1.32 4.06 -3.79
N GLY A 154 -1.38 4.03 -5.12
CA GLY A 154 -1.09 2.85 -5.94
C GLY A 154 0.32 2.28 -5.73
N GLY A 155 1.28 3.13 -5.36
CA GLY A 155 2.62 2.69 -4.94
C GLY A 155 2.60 1.90 -3.62
N ALA A 156 1.84 2.35 -2.62
CA ALA A 156 1.60 1.62 -1.39
C ALA A 156 0.84 0.31 -1.65
N ALA A 157 -0.16 0.33 -2.53
CA ALA A 157 -0.90 -0.87 -2.92
C ALA A 157 0.01 -1.94 -3.55
N ALA A 158 0.89 -1.54 -4.48
CA ALA A 158 1.87 -2.44 -5.07
C ALA A 158 2.87 -2.97 -4.03
N THR A 159 3.30 -2.11 -3.10
CA THR A 159 4.21 -2.45 -2.00
C THR A 159 3.59 -3.52 -1.09
N PHE A 160 2.33 -3.37 -0.66
CA PHE A 160 1.66 -4.35 0.19
C PHE A 160 1.19 -5.59 -0.57
N GLY A 161 0.85 -5.47 -1.85
CA GLY A 161 0.63 -6.61 -2.75
C GLY A 161 1.89 -7.49 -2.85
N ALA A 162 3.06 -6.88 -3.02
CA ALA A 162 4.34 -7.58 -2.98
C ALA A 162 4.62 -8.22 -1.61
N ALA A 163 4.33 -7.50 -0.51
CA ALA A 163 4.47 -8.06 0.84
C ALA A 163 3.59 -9.30 1.04
N LYS A 164 2.33 -9.26 0.61
CA LYS A 164 1.39 -10.39 0.67
C LYS A 164 1.89 -11.59 -0.13
N ALA A 165 2.38 -11.38 -1.35
CA ALA A 165 2.95 -12.46 -2.16
C ALA A 165 4.20 -13.05 -1.51
N ILE A 166 5.11 -12.20 -1.01
CA ILE A 166 6.35 -12.62 -0.32
C ILE A 166 6.05 -13.41 0.96
N GLY A 167 5.00 -13.06 1.70
CA GLY A 167 4.57 -13.81 2.89
C GLY A 167 4.12 -15.24 2.59
N GLN A 168 3.58 -15.47 1.40
CA GLN A 168 3.18 -16.79 0.92
C GLN A 168 4.35 -17.58 0.34
N ILE A 169 5.17 -16.93 -0.49
CA ILE A 169 6.29 -17.55 -1.21
C ILE A 169 7.45 -17.88 -0.27
N LYS A 170 7.69 -17.03 0.74
CA LYS A 170 8.79 -17.13 1.73
C LYS A 170 10.17 -17.32 1.07
N PRO A 171 10.63 -16.40 0.20
CA PRO A 171 11.90 -16.53 -0.49
C PRO A 171 13.10 -16.53 0.49
N PRO A 172 14.03 -17.50 0.39
CA PRO A 172 15.19 -17.56 1.28
C PRO A 172 16.24 -16.49 0.93
N GLY A 173 17.10 -16.16 1.90
CA GLY A 173 18.30 -15.34 1.65
C GLY A 173 18.08 -13.84 1.55
N VAL A 174 16.85 -13.34 1.75
CA VAL A 174 16.51 -11.91 1.61
C VAL A 174 15.68 -11.41 2.80
N GLU A 175 16.07 -10.26 3.35
CA GLU A 175 15.25 -9.45 4.26
C GLU A 175 14.65 -8.29 3.46
N VAL A 176 13.34 -8.06 3.56
CA VAL A 176 12.64 -7.04 2.77
C VAL A 176 11.88 -6.09 3.70
N HIS A 177 12.17 -4.80 3.58
CA HIS A 177 11.47 -3.73 4.27
C HIS A 177 10.46 -3.11 3.32
N PHE A 178 9.20 -3.07 3.70
CA PHE A 178 8.13 -2.42 2.96
C PHE A 178 7.73 -1.17 3.72
N VAL A 179 7.95 0.00 3.11
CA VAL A 179 7.82 1.29 3.78
C VAL A 179 6.81 2.16 3.05
N VAL A 180 5.82 2.69 3.77
CA VAL A 180 4.80 3.58 3.23
C VAL A 180 4.55 4.71 4.20
N ALA A 181 4.71 5.96 3.74
CA ALA A 181 4.26 7.14 4.48
C ALA A 181 2.82 7.45 4.05
N ALA A 182 1.83 6.94 4.79
CA ALA A 182 0.42 7.09 4.45
C ALA A 182 -0.16 8.40 4.99
N CYS A 183 -0.80 9.20 4.15
CA CYS A 183 -1.48 10.43 4.53
C CYS A 183 -2.49 10.85 3.46
N GLU A 184 -3.18 11.97 3.66
CA GLU A 184 -4.02 12.61 2.66
C GLU A 184 -3.52 14.02 2.41
N ASN A 185 -3.51 14.44 1.14
CA ASN A 185 -3.23 15.82 0.77
C ASN A 185 -4.57 16.57 0.59
N MET A 186 -4.96 17.32 1.61
CA MET A 186 -6.27 17.98 1.72
C MET A 186 -6.13 19.50 1.77
N ILE A 187 -7.27 20.20 1.79
CA ILE A 187 -7.35 21.65 1.97
C ILE A 187 -8.01 21.93 3.31
N SER A 188 -7.31 22.65 4.18
CA SER A 188 -7.86 23.15 5.43
C SER A 188 -7.04 24.35 5.92
N GLY A 189 -7.54 25.07 6.93
CA GLY A 189 -6.79 26.14 7.57
C GLY A 189 -5.55 25.67 8.37
N THR A 190 -5.38 24.36 8.55
CA THR A 190 -4.19 23.76 9.19
C THR A 190 -3.18 23.21 8.19
N GLY A 191 -3.48 23.27 6.89
CA GLY A 191 -2.61 22.77 5.83
C GLY A 191 -1.39 23.65 5.58
N MET A 192 -0.34 23.04 5.02
CA MET A 192 0.80 23.78 4.47
C MET A 192 0.35 24.68 3.31
N ARG A 193 0.97 25.86 3.19
CA ARG A 193 0.73 26.85 2.14
C ARG A 193 1.87 26.82 1.12
N LEU A 194 1.61 27.42 -0.03
CA LEU A 194 2.63 27.65 -1.05
C LEU A 194 3.67 28.64 -0.52
N GLY A 195 4.95 28.34 -0.74
CA GLY A 195 6.07 29.11 -0.21
C GLY A 195 6.37 28.85 1.28
N ASP A 196 5.65 27.95 1.96
CA ASP A 196 6.08 27.50 3.29
C ASP A 196 7.43 26.75 3.16
N ILE A 197 8.31 26.93 4.14
CA ILE A 197 9.56 26.19 4.26
C ILE A 197 9.38 25.07 5.28
N VAL A 198 9.54 23.82 4.85
CA VAL A 198 9.51 22.64 5.73
C VAL A 198 10.91 22.06 5.91
N ILE A 199 11.14 21.36 7.02
CA ILE A 199 12.41 20.69 7.32
C ILE A 199 12.20 19.17 7.23
N ALA A 200 12.96 18.51 6.36
CA ALA A 200 12.96 17.06 6.23
C ALA A 200 13.71 16.37 7.38
N SER A 201 13.52 15.07 7.57
CA SER A 201 14.15 14.29 8.65
C SER A 201 15.67 14.28 8.62
N ASN A 202 16.28 14.57 7.47
CA ASN A 202 17.73 14.72 7.31
C ASN A 202 18.23 16.17 7.53
N GLY A 203 17.37 17.08 7.99
CA GLY A 203 17.71 18.48 8.26
C GLY A 203 17.72 19.40 7.04
N LYS A 204 17.45 18.89 5.82
CA LYS A 204 17.33 19.74 4.63
C LYS A 204 16.04 20.55 4.68
N THR A 205 16.12 21.82 4.30
CA THR A 205 14.96 22.69 4.10
C THR A 205 14.40 22.54 2.69
N ILE A 206 13.08 22.62 2.55
CA ILE A 206 12.36 22.53 1.28
C ILE A 206 11.35 23.68 1.24
N GLU A 207 11.40 24.50 0.18
CA GLU A 207 10.36 25.47 -0.14
C GLU A 207 9.28 24.78 -0.98
N MET A 208 8.02 24.92 -0.57
CA MET A 208 6.86 24.20 -1.12
C MET A 208 6.19 24.92 -2.29
#